data_AF-A0A2A5P0D0-F1
#
_entry.id   AF-A0A2A5P0D0-F1
#
_cell.length_a   1.000
_cell.length_b   1.000
_cell.length_c   1.000
_cell.angle_alpha   90.00
_cell.angle_beta   90.00
_cell.angle_gamma   90.00
#
_symmetry.space_group_name_H-M   'P 1'
#
loop_
_entity.id
_entity.type
_entity.pdbx_description
1 polymer ?
#
loop_
_entity_poly.entity_id
_entity_poly.type
_entity_poly.pdbx_seq_one_letter_code
_entity_poly.pdbx_strand_id
1 'polypeptide(L)'
;MLLLALLLPQIPRPIAQGSFTLVGAYWGSIEEPRRVYPGSRDVAYIVVVRNEMAKDLVSVTGSIHLPRGFTDVNGNFTSTAVGFVREEEGARYTVRSGETFQLRYVLVVNESVKPGTYYANLTLDFRYVEGGEVKRGSYRMEGVPLLVSSFPECRFEIVDVYWTATDGSSIRPVSGTRNAVLNVIVKNVGEECVEGLRARITLPPGFSPREAVLSYGALDRGESATLQLRGVSIAPDTEPGSYLANISFECDFVGYGGAHRRRAAERILELDGRR
;
A
#
# COMPACT_ATOMS: atom_id res chain seq x y z
N MET A 1 -22.58 10.00 -12.85
CA MET A 1 -21.20 10.44 -13.11
C MET A 1 -20.56 10.75 -11.76
N LEU A 2 -19.97 9.74 -11.12
CA LEU A 2 -19.42 9.87 -9.76
C LEU A 2 -17.96 10.31 -9.88
N LEU A 3 -17.65 11.50 -9.35
CA LEU A 3 -16.30 12.05 -9.33
C LEU A 3 -15.44 11.18 -8.40
N LEU A 4 -14.49 10.43 -8.94
CA LEU A 4 -13.52 9.66 -8.17
C LEU A 4 -12.53 10.66 -7.54
N ALA A 5 -12.69 10.93 -6.24
CA ALA A 5 -11.69 11.67 -5.50
C ALA A 5 -10.44 10.78 -5.37
N LEU A 6 -9.44 11.03 -6.20
CA LEU A 6 -8.06 10.60 -5.93
C LEU A 6 -7.70 11.15 -4.55
N LEU A 7 -7.66 10.29 -3.54
CA LEU A 7 -7.00 10.56 -2.27
C LEU A 7 -5.50 10.65 -2.56
N LEU A 8 -5.09 11.78 -3.14
CA LEU A 8 -3.70 12.19 -3.16
C LEU A 8 -3.22 12.18 -1.69
N PRO A 9 -1.98 11.71 -1.42
CA PRO A 9 -1.38 11.88 -0.11
C PRO A 9 -1.51 13.37 0.23
N GLN A 10 -2.24 13.66 1.32
CA GLN A 10 -2.47 15.04 1.75
C GLN A 10 -1.10 15.64 2.05
N ILE A 11 -0.60 16.48 1.14
CA ILE A 11 0.66 17.19 1.35
C ILE A 11 0.47 18.02 2.63
N PRO A 12 1.30 17.83 3.66
CA PRO A 12 1.23 18.64 4.85
C PRO A 12 1.31 20.12 4.46
N ARG A 13 0.40 20.95 4.97
CA ARG A 13 0.48 22.40 4.73
C ARG A 13 1.82 22.91 5.27
N PRO A 14 2.48 23.86 4.60
CA PRO A 14 3.75 24.40 5.09
C PRO A 14 3.58 24.97 6.49
N ILE A 15 4.43 24.56 7.43
CA ILE A 15 4.43 25.10 8.78
C ILE A 15 5.63 26.03 8.88
N ALA A 16 5.39 27.34 8.83
CA ALA A 16 6.41 28.35 9.05
C ALA A 16 6.69 28.45 10.56
N GLN A 17 7.93 28.19 10.97
CA GLN A 17 8.31 28.21 12.39
C GLN A 17 9.45 29.21 12.69
N GLY A 18 9.68 30.20 11.83
CA GLY A 18 10.74 31.21 12.01
C GLY A 18 11.84 31.02 10.98
N SER A 19 13.06 30.69 11.40
CA SER A 19 14.26 30.56 10.53
C SER A 19 14.17 29.45 9.47
N PHE A 20 13.23 28.52 9.62
CA PHE A 20 13.00 27.42 8.70
C PHE A 20 11.50 27.13 8.58
N THR A 21 11.11 26.64 7.40
CA THR A 21 9.74 26.23 7.10
C THR A 21 9.72 24.79 6.63
N LEU A 22 8.89 23.94 7.24
CA LEU A 22 8.61 22.62 6.69
C LEU A 22 7.80 22.80 5.40
N VAL A 23 8.32 22.35 4.27
CA VAL A 23 7.61 22.41 2.98
C VAL A 23 6.82 21.15 2.71
N GLY A 24 7.37 20.00 3.10
CA GLY A 24 6.70 18.71 2.94
C GLY A 24 7.50 17.56 3.54
N ALA A 25 6.83 16.41 3.66
CA ALA A 25 7.46 15.16 4.07
C ALA A 25 6.81 13.98 3.35
N TYR A 26 7.63 13.05 2.86
CA TYR A 26 7.22 12.00 1.92
C TYR A 26 7.91 10.68 2.25
N TRP A 27 7.19 9.57 2.11
CA TRP A 27 7.81 8.26 2.02
C TRP A 27 8.15 7.95 0.55
N GLY A 28 9.25 7.24 0.30
CA GLY A 28 9.75 6.97 -1.05
C GLY A 28 10.59 8.13 -1.59
N SER A 29 10.18 8.71 -2.71
CA SER A 29 10.78 9.92 -3.28
C SER A 29 9.77 11.06 -3.37
N ILE A 30 10.22 12.26 -3.74
CA ILE A 30 9.32 13.41 -3.95
C ILE A 30 8.50 13.20 -5.24
N GLU A 31 9.15 12.64 -6.27
CA GLU A 31 8.55 12.41 -7.59
C GLU A 31 7.63 11.18 -7.61
N GLU A 32 7.92 10.21 -6.75
CA GLU A 32 7.14 8.98 -6.58
C GLU A 32 6.90 8.72 -5.08
N PRO A 33 5.98 9.48 -4.45
CA PRO A 33 5.60 9.25 -3.07
C PRO A 33 4.95 7.87 -2.91
N ARG A 34 5.32 7.14 -1.86
CA ARG A 34 4.80 5.80 -1.57
C ARG A 34 3.95 5.80 -0.30
N ARG A 35 3.00 4.87 -0.24
CA ARG A 35 2.34 4.53 1.03
C ARG A 35 3.23 3.58 1.83
N VAL A 36 3.34 3.85 3.13
CA VAL A 36 3.90 2.89 4.10
C VAL A 36 2.78 2.37 4.98
N TYR A 37 2.98 1.15 5.46
CA TYR A 37 2.03 0.41 6.28
C TYR A 37 2.71 -0.08 7.57
N PRO A 38 1.94 -0.50 8.58
CA PRO A 38 2.52 -1.18 9.74
C PRO A 38 3.40 -2.36 9.30
N GLY A 39 4.64 -2.40 9.78
CA GLY A 39 5.63 -3.41 9.40
C GLY A 39 6.53 -3.05 8.23
N SER A 40 6.42 -1.84 7.65
CA SER A 40 7.33 -1.41 6.58
C SER A 40 8.75 -1.27 7.10
N ARG A 41 9.73 -1.89 6.44
CA ARG A 41 11.15 -1.84 6.81
C ARG A 41 11.98 -1.18 5.71
N ASP A 42 13.08 -0.54 6.11
CA ASP A 42 14.08 0.04 5.21
C ASP A 42 13.50 1.00 4.16
N VAL A 43 12.48 1.77 4.55
CA VAL A 43 11.76 2.69 3.67
C VAL A 43 12.38 4.08 3.71
N ALA A 44 12.52 4.70 2.54
CA ALA A 44 13.02 6.06 2.44
C ALA A 44 11.98 7.05 2.97
N TYR A 45 12.42 8.04 3.73
CA TYR A 45 11.62 9.16 4.21
C TYR A 45 12.34 10.48 3.94
N ILE A 46 11.73 11.35 3.16
CA ILE A 46 12.29 12.62 2.74
C ILE A 46 11.55 13.76 3.43
N VAL A 47 12.30 14.62 4.12
CA VAL A 47 11.79 15.88 4.68
C VAL A 47 12.33 17.03 3.85
N VAL A 48 11.45 17.90 3.37
CA VAL A 48 11.79 19.07 2.57
C VAL A 48 11.61 20.33 3.42
N VAL A 49 12.68 21.10 3.57
CA VAL A 49 12.73 22.29 4.42
C VAL A 49 13.20 23.48 3.61
N ARG A 50 12.57 24.65 3.80
CA ARG A 50 13.03 25.91 3.23
C ARG A 50 13.87 26.68 4.25
N ASN A 51 15.02 27.20 3.81
CA ASN A 51 15.84 28.13 4.58
C ASN A 51 15.21 29.53 4.54
N GLU A 52 14.64 30.00 5.64
CA GLU A 52 14.05 31.35 5.74
C GLU A 52 15.03 32.38 6.31
N MET A 53 16.24 31.94 6.67
CA MET A 53 17.26 32.86 7.16
C MET A 53 17.70 33.79 6.04
N ALA A 54 18.02 35.04 6.37
CA ALA A 54 18.66 35.98 5.45
C ALA A 54 20.15 35.64 5.17
N LYS A 55 20.55 34.37 5.36
CA LYS A 55 21.92 33.86 5.27
C LYS A 55 21.93 32.54 4.51
N ASP A 56 22.99 32.35 3.74
CA ASP A 56 23.26 31.07 3.09
C ASP A 56 23.86 30.08 4.10
N LEU A 57 23.40 28.84 4.03
CA LEU A 57 23.95 27.73 4.81
C LEU A 57 25.12 27.12 4.05
N VAL A 58 26.23 26.94 4.73
CA VAL A 58 27.41 26.20 4.25
C VAL A 58 27.18 24.70 4.34
N SER A 59 26.45 24.27 5.37
CA SER A 59 26.02 22.89 5.57
C SER A 59 24.89 22.84 6.59
N VAL A 60 24.00 21.87 6.46
CA VAL A 60 22.96 21.58 7.46
C VAL A 60 22.87 20.07 7.67
N THR A 61 22.74 19.65 8.93
CA THR A 61 22.51 18.27 9.34
C THR A 61 21.20 18.23 10.12
N GLY A 62 20.31 17.31 9.76
CA GLY A 62 19.02 17.14 10.40
C GLY A 62 18.95 15.84 11.20
N SER A 63 18.74 15.95 12.51
CA SER A 63 18.49 14.83 13.42
C SER A 63 16.99 14.71 13.70
N ILE A 64 16.34 13.70 13.13
CA ILE A 64 14.91 13.43 13.35
C ILE A 64 14.73 12.50 14.56
N HIS A 65 13.91 12.93 15.51
CA HIS A 65 13.53 12.21 16.71
C HIS A 65 12.17 11.57 16.48
N LEU A 66 12.18 10.26 16.40
CA LEU A 66 11.06 9.43 15.97
C LEU A 66 10.14 9.13 17.16
N PRO A 67 8.81 9.16 16.96
CA PRO A 67 7.87 8.74 17.99
C PRO A 67 7.92 7.22 18.19
N ARG A 68 7.32 6.75 19.29
CA ARG A 68 7.23 5.31 19.59
C ARG A 68 6.62 4.55 18.40
N GLY A 69 7.25 3.44 18.05
CA GLY A 69 6.85 2.58 16.93
C GLY A 69 7.61 2.83 15.63
N PHE A 70 8.51 3.82 15.61
CA PHE A 70 9.37 4.15 14.47
C PHE A 70 10.83 4.11 14.91
N THR A 71 11.71 3.57 14.05
CA THR A 71 13.16 3.56 14.29
C THR A 71 13.92 3.83 12.99
N ASP A 72 15.22 4.09 13.09
CA ASP A 72 16.13 3.87 11.96
C ASP A 72 16.36 2.35 11.73
N VAL A 73 17.20 2.03 10.74
CA VAL A 73 17.59 0.65 10.39
C VAL A 73 18.37 -0.08 11.50
N ASN A 74 18.94 0.65 12.45
CA ASN A 74 19.70 0.12 13.58
C ASN A 74 18.85 0.01 14.87
N GLY A 75 17.56 0.36 14.82
CA GLY A 75 16.66 0.34 15.97
C GLY A 75 16.72 1.60 16.85
N ASN A 76 17.39 2.67 16.41
CA ASN A 76 17.45 3.92 17.16
C ASN A 76 16.19 4.77 16.95
N PHE A 77 15.80 5.52 17.99
CA PHE A 77 14.71 6.51 17.90
C PHE A 77 15.17 7.86 17.33
N THR A 78 16.45 8.01 16.98
CA THR A 78 16.97 9.20 16.33
C THR A 78 17.72 8.79 15.08
N SER A 79 17.44 9.45 13.95
CA SER A 79 18.15 9.26 12.69
C SER A 79 18.72 10.58 12.20
N THR A 80 19.88 10.56 11.56
CA THR A 80 20.59 11.77 11.13
C THR A 80 20.82 11.75 9.62
N ALA A 81 20.60 12.89 8.97
CA ALA A 81 20.85 13.07 7.55
C ALA A 81 21.57 14.40 7.29
N VAL A 82 22.45 14.41 6.29
CA VAL A 82 23.02 15.66 5.77
C VAL A 82 22.05 16.25 4.76
N GLY A 83 21.72 17.53 4.91
CA GLY A 83 20.81 18.22 4.03
C GLY A 83 21.47 18.58 2.70
N PHE A 84 20.71 18.44 1.61
CA PHE A 84 21.20 18.71 0.26
C PHE A 84 20.13 19.37 -0.61
N VAL A 85 20.56 20.14 -1.60
CA VAL A 85 19.74 20.66 -2.68
C VAL A 85 19.95 19.75 -3.89
N ARG A 86 18.85 19.26 -4.47
CA ARG A 86 18.89 18.42 -5.68
C ARG A 86 19.14 19.31 -6.89
N GLU A 87 20.09 18.93 -7.73
CA GLU A 87 20.39 19.59 -9.01
C GLU A 87 20.23 18.58 -10.15
N GLU A 88 20.23 19.06 -11.40
CA GLU A 88 20.11 18.17 -12.58
C GLU A 88 21.22 17.11 -12.60
N GLU A 89 22.44 17.51 -12.24
CA GLU A 89 23.63 16.65 -12.19
C GLU A 89 24.14 16.50 -10.75
N GLY A 90 23.30 15.97 -9.86
CA GLY A 90 23.71 15.51 -8.54
C GLY A 90 23.10 16.32 -7.39
N ALA A 91 23.94 16.68 -6.42
CA ALA A 91 23.50 17.33 -5.21
C ALA A 91 24.53 18.33 -4.69
N ARG A 92 24.03 19.44 -4.15
CA ARG A 92 24.80 20.49 -3.50
C ARG A 92 24.46 20.56 -2.02
N TYR A 93 25.45 20.85 -1.17
CA TYR A 93 25.29 20.85 0.30
C TYR A 93 25.23 22.26 0.92
N THR A 94 25.49 23.30 0.13
CA THR A 94 25.15 24.66 0.51
C THR A 94 23.67 24.90 0.23
N VAL A 95 23.03 25.81 0.96
CA VAL A 95 21.61 26.14 0.78
C VAL A 95 21.47 27.65 0.82
N ARG A 96 20.97 28.25 -0.27
CA ARG A 96 20.77 29.70 -0.34
C ARG A 96 19.62 30.15 0.56
N SER A 97 19.62 31.43 0.95
CA SER A 97 18.43 32.06 1.53
C SER A 97 17.22 31.89 0.61
N GLY A 98 16.08 31.45 1.16
CA GLY A 98 14.84 31.18 0.44
C GLY A 98 14.81 29.82 -0.30
N GLU A 99 15.92 29.09 -0.36
CA GLU A 99 16.02 27.81 -1.07
C GLU A 99 15.54 26.63 -0.22
N THR A 100 15.01 25.60 -0.88
CA THR A 100 14.63 24.34 -0.24
C THR A 100 15.74 23.31 -0.31
N PHE A 101 15.95 22.60 0.78
CA PHE A 101 16.84 21.44 0.86
C PHE A 101 16.08 20.21 1.37
N GLN A 102 16.66 19.04 1.14
CA GLN A 102 16.10 17.75 1.47
C GLN A 102 16.96 17.05 2.53
N LEU A 103 16.29 16.37 3.45
CA LEU A 103 16.88 15.43 4.40
C LEU A 103 16.30 14.06 4.11
N ARG A 104 17.16 13.08 3.81
CA ARG A 104 16.74 11.72 3.47
C ARG A 104 17.12 10.76 4.60
N TYR A 105 16.11 10.12 5.15
CA TYR A 105 16.22 9.09 6.19
C TYR A 105 15.84 7.72 5.63
N VAL A 106 16.31 6.66 6.28
CA VAL A 106 15.83 5.29 6.05
C VAL A 106 15.27 4.80 7.37
N LEU A 107 13.97 4.52 7.39
CA LEU A 107 13.22 4.27 8.61
C LEU A 107 12.50 2.93 8.57
N VAL A 108 12.12 2.47 9.75
CA VAL A 108 11.35 1.25 10.00
C VAL A 108 10.08 1.63 10.77
N VAL A 109 8.95 1.08 10.33
CA VAL A 109 7.63 1.20 10.98
C VAL A 109 7.30 -0.13 11.62
N ASN A 110 7.17 -0.15 12.96
CA ASN A 110 6.85 -1.36 13.70
C ASN A 110 5.47 -1.92 13.29
N GLU A 111 5.32 -3.25 13.25
CA GLU A 111 4.08 -3.96 12.89
C GLU A 111 2.89 -3.63 13.81
N SER A 112 3.15 -3.24 15.06
CA SER A 112 2.13 -2.86 16.04
C SER A 112 1.60 -1.43 15.88
N VAL A 113 2.23 -0.60 15.03
CA VAL A 113 1.77 0.76 14.74
C VAL A 113 0.40 0.69 14.08
N LYS A 114 -0.52 1.55 14.49
CA LYS A 114 -1.84 1.65 13.86
C LYS A 114 -1.77 2.63 12.69
N PRO A 115 -2.59 2.45 11.64
CA PRO A 115 -2.74 3.48 10.61
C PRO A 115 -3.12 4.83 11.22
N GLY A 116 -2.53 5.91 10.69
CA GLY A 116 -2.71 7.27 11.19
C GLY A 116 -1.50 8.17 10.94
N THR A 117 -1.61 9.42 11.33
CA THR A 117 -0.52 10.39 11.28
C THR A 117 0.15 10.50 12.63
N TYR A 118 1.46 10.32 12.65
CA TYR A 118 2.33 10.53 13.80
C TYR A 118 3.19 11.76 13.57
N TYR A 119 3.83 12.27 14.62
CA TYR A 119 4.67 13.45 14.52
C TYR A 119 6.04 13.20 15.13
N ALA A 120 7.07 13.58 14.39
CA ALA A 120 8.45 13.59 14.81
C ALA A 120 8.93 15.03 15.05
N ASN A 121 10.03 15.14 15.80
CA ASN A 121 10.72 16.41 16.01
C ASN A 121 12.05 16.40 15.28
N LEU A 122 12.32 17.45 14.51
CA LEU A 122 13.55 17.59 13.73
C LEU A 122 14.43 18.66 14.36
N THR A 123 15.67 18.31 14.68
CA THR A 123 16.72 19.28 15.06
C THR A 123 17.64 19.50 13.87
N LEU A 124 17.78 20.75 13.44
CA LEU A 124 18.70 21.17 12.40
C LEU A 124 19.93 21.80 13.04
N ASP A 125 21.10 21.23 12.81
CA ASP A 125 22.39 21.82 13.16
C ASP A 125 23.08 22.30 11.88
N PHE A 126 23.40 23.59 11.80
CA PHE A 126 23.85 24.20 10.56
C PHE A 126 25.01 25.15 10.76
N ARG A 127 25.71 25.43 9.65
CA ARG A 127 26.79 26.42 9.56
C ARG A 127 26.42 27.47 8.53
N TYR A 128 26.73 28.74 8.81
CA TYR A 128 26.48 29.87 7.91
C TYR A 128 27.64 30.87 8.01
N VAL A 129 27.78 31.74 7.01
CA VAL A 129 28.82 32.79 7.02
C VAL A 129 28.22 34.13 7.44
N GLU A 130 28.87 34.81 8.37
CA GLU A 130 28.53 36.17 8.76
C GLU A 130 29.80 36.96 9.11
N GLY A 131 29.96 38.13 8.49
CA GLY A 131 31.16 38.97 8.72
C GLY A 131 32.47 38.31 8.25
N GLY A 132 32.41 37.35 7.33
CA GLY A 132 33.57 36.58 6.88
C GLY A 132 33.91 35.36 7.73
N GLU A 133 33.21 35.13 8.85
CA GLU A 133 33.43 34.00 9.74
C GLU A 133 32.34 32.93 9.59
N VAL A 134 32.71 31.66 9.76
CA VAL A 134 31.77 30.54 9.79
C VAL A 134 31.19 30.40 11.21
N LYS A 135 29.89 30.66 11.34
CA LYS A 135 29.14 30.49 12.58
C LYS A 135 28.35 29.19 12.58
N ARG A 136 27.93 28.75 13.76
CA ARG A 136 27.08 27.57 13.98
C ARG A 136 25.73 28.01 14.52
N GLY A 137 24.68 27.30 14.14
CA GLY A 137 23.33 27.48 14.66
C GLY A 137 22.65 26.14 14.86
N SER A 138 21.62 26.13 15.69
CA SER A 138 20.74 24.99 15.89
C SER A 138 19.30 25.46 15.90
N TYR A 139 18.39 24.66 15.35
CA TYR A 139 16.99 25.00 15.24
C TYR A 139 16.12 23.75 15.42
N ARG A 140 15.06 23.85 16.24
CA ARG A 140 14.13 22.75 16.48
C ARG A 140 12.82 23.01 15.74
N MET A 141 12.42 22.03 14.96
CA MET A 141 11.16 21.98 14.24
C MET A 141 10.29 20.87 14.82
N GLU A 142 9.07 21.22 15.22
CA GLU A 142 8.11 20.26 15.75
C GLU A 142 7.02 19.94 14.72
N GLY A 143 6.44 18.74 14.82
CA GLY A 143 5.28 18.39 13.99
C GLY A 143 5.63 17.89 12.59
N VAL A 144 6.80 17.26 12.38
CA VAL A 144 7.13 16.60 11.11
C VAL A 144 6.26 15.34 10.95
N PRO A 145 5.35 15.27 9.96
CA PRO A 145 4.30 14.25 9.94
C PRO A 145 4.75 12.93 9.31
N LEU A 146 4.62 11.85 10.05
CA LEU A 146 4.85 10.47 9.63
C LEU A 146 3.50 9.79 9.35
N LEU A 147 3.08 9.74 8.08
CA LEU A 147 1.79 9.13 7.69
C LEU A 147 1.92 7.61 7.52
N VAL A 148 1.13 6.84 8.26
CA VAL A 148 1.02 5.38 8.10
C VAL A 148 -0.36 5.04 7.54
N SER A 149 -0.38 4.38 6.38
CA SER A 149 -1.60 4.00 5.67
C SER A 149 -2.22 2.73 6.23
N SER A 150 -3.53 2.59 6.10
CA SER A 150 -4.21 1.30 6.29
C SER A 150 -3.95 0.41 5.08
N PHE A 151 -3.68 -0.87 5.32
CA PHE A 151 -3.67 -1.85 4.23
C PHE A 151 -5.01 -1.84 3.50
N PRO A 152 -5.00 -1.98 2.16
CA PRO A 152 -6.21 -1.98 1.34
C PRO A 152 -7.16 -3.12 1.74
N GLU A 153 -8.44 -2.94 1.40
CA GLU A 153 -9.45 -3.97 1.57
C GLU A 153 -9.42 -4.97 0.40
N CYS A 154 -9.67 -6.25 0.72
CA CYS A 154 -9.86 -7.30 -0.26
C CYS A 154 -11.28 -7.16 -0.85
N ARG A 155 -11.39 -6.62 -2.07
CA ARG A 155 -12.69 -6.36 -2.71
C ARG A 155 -12.75 -6.98 -4.10
N PHE A 156 -13.61 -7.99 -4.23
CA PHE A 156 -13.90 -8.65 -5.50
C PHE A 156 -15.37 -8.54 -5.88
N GLU A 157 -15.58 -8.49 -7.18
CA GLU A 157 -16.87 -8.65 -7.84
C GLU A 157 -16.87 -9.96 -8.61
N ILE A 158 -17.98 -10.69 -8.54
CA ILE A 158 -18.21 -11.86 -9.39
C ILE A 158 -18.80 -11.33 -10.68
N VAL A 159 -18.02 -11.42 -11.76
CA VAL A 159 -18.43 -10.94 -13.09
C VAL A 159 -19.33 -11.96 -13.76
N ASP A 160 -18.95 -13.23 -13.68
CA ASP A 160 -19.67 -14.31 -14.35
C ASP A 160 -19.40 -15.66 -13.69
N VAL A 161 -20.34 -16.58 -13.84
CA VAL A 161 -20.26 -17.97 -13.39
C VAL A 161 -20.85 -18.85 -14.48
N TYR A 162 -20.06 -19.80 -15.00
CA TYR A 162 -20.53 -20.68 -16.06
C TYR A 162 -19.87 -22.06 -16.03
N TRP A 163 -20.53 -23.01 -16.68
CA TRP A 163 -20.11 -24.40 -16.71
C TRP A 163 -19.54 -24.79 -18.07
N THR A 164 -18.46 -25.58 -18.02
CA THR A 164 -17.90 -26.26 -19.19
C THR A 164 -17.67 -27.74 -18.91
N ALA A 165 -17.65 -28.55 -19.96
CA ALA A 165 -17.07 -29.88 -19.91
C ALA A 165 -15.53 -29.79 -19.83
N THR A 166 -14.87 -30.94 -19.68
CA THR A 166 -13.40 -31.02 -19.58
C THR A 166 -12.69 -30.59 -20.86
N ASP A 167 -13.36 -30.65 -22.01
CA ASP A 167 -12.88 -30.19 -23.31
C ASP A 167 -13.07 -28.68 -23.55
N GLY A 168 -13.64 -27.96 -22.57
CA GLY A 168 -13.91 -26.52 -22.65
C GLY A 168 -15.23 -26.16 -23.33
N SER A 169 -15.98 -27.13 -23.87
CA SER A 169 -17.32 -26.86 -24.41
C SER A 169 -18.25 -26.42 -23.29
N SER A 170 -19.05 -25.37 -23.53
CA SER A 170 -19.96 -24.88 -22.49
C SER A 170 -21.20 -25.77 -22.39
N ILE A 171 -21.56 -26.10 -21.16
CA ILE A 171 -22.65 -27.03 -20.82
C ILE A 171 -23.67 -26.36 -19.90
N ARG A 172 -24.84 -26.98 -19.79
CA ARG A 172 -25.78 -26.75 -18.70
C ARG A 172 -25.85 -28.05 -17.89
N PRO A 173 -25.26 -28.09 -16.68
CA PRO A 173 -25.19 -29.34 -15.95
C PRO A 173 -26.58 -29.73 -15.45
N VAL A 174 -26.86 -31.02 -15.49
CA VAL A 174 -28.08 -31.66 -14.98
C VAL A 174 -27.74 -32.61 -13.83
N SER A 175 -28.74 -33.12 -13.11
CA SER A 175 -28.53 -34.18 -12.13
C SER A 175 -27.81 -35.37 -12.75
N GLY A 176 -26.82 -35.91 -12.04
CA GLY A 176 -25.95 -36.97 -12.56
C GLY A 176 -24.77 -36.51 -13.43
N THR A 177 -24.61 -35.19 -13.68
CA THR A 177 -23.41 -34.65 -14.36
C THR A 177 -22.14 -35.06 -13.62
N ARG A 178 -21.11 -35.46 -14.35
CA ARG A 178 -19.80 -35.85 -13.77
C ARG A 178 -18.67 -35.06 -14.41
N ASN A 179 -17.66 -34.76 -13.60
CA ASN A 179 -16.39 -34.15 -14.02
C ASN A 179 -16.55 -32.82 -14.80
N ALA A 180 -17.58 -32.03 -14.50
CA ALA A 180 -17.75 -30.70 -15.05
C ALA A 180 -16.70 -29.73 -14.47
N VAL A 181 -16.53 -28.60 -15.14
CA VAL A 181 -15.70 -27.48 -14.69
C VAL A 181 -16.60 -26.28 -14.43
N LEU A 182 -16.56 -25.79 -13.19
CA LEU A 182 -17.19 -24.54 -12.79
C LEU A 182 -16.16 -23.41 -12.96
N ASN A 183 -16.45 -22.47 -13.84
CA ASN A 183 -15.62 -21.29 -14.09
C ASN A 183 -16.26 -20.10 -13.37
N VAL A 184 -15.48 -19.41 -12.54
CA VAL A 184 -15.90 -18.20 -11.83
C VAL A 184 -14.98 -17.07 -12.25
N ILE A 185 -15.52 -16.07 -12.95
CA ILE A 185 -14.79 -14.86 -13.31
C ILE A 185 -14.91 -13.86 -12.17
N VAL A 186 -13.77 -13.50 -11.58
CA VAL A 186 -13.67 -12.55 -10.48
C VAL A 186 -12.88 -11.33 -10.93
N LYS A 187 -13.34 -10.13 -10.54
CA LYS A 187 -12.66 -8.88 -10.84
C LYS A 187 -12.18 -8.22 -9.57
N ASN A 188 -10.90 -7.81 -9.53
CA ASN A 188 -10.37 -6.99 -8.45
C ASN A 188 -10.96 -5.57 -8.57
N VAL A 189 -11.88 -5.23 -7.67
CA VAL A 189 -12.47 -3.89 -7.56
C VAL A 189 -11.94 -3.15 -6.34
N GLY A 190 -10.87 -3.67 -5.73
CA GLY A 190 -10.09 -3.03 -4.68
C GLY A 190 -9.26 -1.85 -5.18
N GLU A 191 -8.55 -1.22 -4.26
CA GLU A 191 -7.77 0.00 -4.54
C GLU A 191 -6.36 -0.29 -5.05
N GLU A 192 -5.87 -1.51 -4.83
CA GLU A 192 -4.49 -1.93 -5.06
C GLU A 192 -4.44 -3.32 -5.69
N CYS A 193 -3.27 -3.68 -6.23
CA CYS A 193 -2.96 -5.04 -6.64
C CYS A 193 -2.99 -6.00 -5.45
N VAL A 194 -3.50 -7.21 -5.69
CA VAL A 194 -3.41 -8.35 -4.76
C VAL A 194 -2.30 -9.25 -5.27
N GLU A 195 -1.27 -9.51 -4.48
CA GLU A 195 -0.11 -10.32 -4.91
C GLU A 195 -0.44 -11.81 -5.03
N GLY A 196 -1.38 -12.27 -4.20
CA GLY A 196 -1.86 -13.64 -4.21
C GLY A 196 -3.32 -13.69 -3.79
N LEU A 197 -4.13 -14.35 -4.62
CA LEU A 197 -5.54 -14.60 -4.35
C LEU A 197 -5.74 -16.09 -4.08
N ARG A 198 -6.30 -16.41 -2.91
CA ARG A 198 -6.75 -17.76 -2.58
C ARG A 198 -8.26 -17.75 -2.38
N ALA A 199 -8.99 -18.48 -3.22
CA ALA A 199 -10.43 -18.62 -3.11
C ALA A 199 -10.80 -19.99 -2.54
N ARG A 200 -11.77 -20.02 -1.64
CA ARG A 200 -12.36 -21.25 -1.10
C ARG A 200 -13.84 -21.27 -1.49
N ILE A 201 -14.25 -22.28 -2.23
CA ILE A 201 -15.62 -22.46 -2.70
C ILE A 201 -16.24 -23.62 -1.92
N THR A 202 -17.39 -23.38 -1.30
CA THR A 202 -18.20 -24.41 -0.63
C THR A 202 -19.45 -24.65 -1.44
N LEU A 203 -19.54 -25.85 -2.03
CA LEU A 203 -20.66 -26.26 -2.87
C LEU A 203 -21.83 -26.81 -2.03
N PRO A 204 -23.08 -26.58 -2.47
CA PRO A 204 -24.27 -27.01 -1.76
C PRO A 204 -24.46 -28.54 -1.78
N PRO A 205 -25.40 -29.08 -0.99
CA PRO A 205 -25.72 -30.50 -1.02
C PRO A 205 -26.09 -30.98 -2.42
N GLY A 206 -25.69 -32.20 -2.76
CA GLY A 206 -25.82 -32.74 -4.12
C GLY A 206 -24.60 -32.50 -5.02
N PHE A 207 -23.67 -31.62 -4.65
CA PHE A 207 -22.47 -31.33 -5.44
C PHE A 207 -21.21 -31.89 -4.78
N SER A 208 -20.26 -32.37 -5.60
CA SER A 208 -18.94 -32.83 -5.16
C SER A 208 -17.83 -32.26 -6.06
N PRO A 209 -16.63 -31.92 -5.52
CA PRO A 209 -16.29 -31.92 -4.10
C PRO A 209 -17.11 -30.88 -3.31
N ARG A 210 -17.29 -31.11 -2.02
CA ARG A 210 -18.04 -30.17 -1.16
C ARG A 210 -17.34 -28.85 -0.95
N GLU A 211 -16.02 -28.88 -1.00
CA GLU A 211 -15.16 -27.73 -0.81
C GLU A 211 -13.98 -27.83 -1.76
N ALA A 212 -13.55 -26.68 -2.27
CA ALA A 212 -12.33 -26.58 -3.05
C ALA A 212 -11.59 -25.28 -2.74
N VAL A 213 -10.27 -25.35 -2.84
CA VAL A 213 -9.39 -24.19 -2.69
C VAL A 213 -8.69 -23.97 -4.02
N LEU A 214 -8.80 -22.75 -4.53
CA LEU A 214 -8.22 -22.29 -5.77
C LEU A 214 -7.22 -21.18 -5.46
N SER A 215 -6.12 -21.12 -6.20
CA SER A 215 -5.13 -20.06 -6.07
C SER A 215 -4.94 -19.37 -7.41
N TYR A 216 -4.76 -18.06 -7.37
CA TYR A 216 -4.38 -17.22 -8.49
C TYR A 216 -3.23 -16.32 -8.04
N GLY A 217 -2.37 -15.93 -8.98
CA GLY A 217 -1.23 -15.06 -8.70
C GLY A 217 -1.64 -13.61 -8.48
N ALA A 218 -0.75 -12.70 -8.88
CA ALA A 218 -1.01 -11.28 -8.83
C ALA A 218 -2.26 -10.92 -9.66
N LEU A 219 -3.07 -10.01 -9.13
CA LEU A 219 -4.28 -9.52 -9.78
C LEU A 219 -4.39 -8.01 -9.58
N ASP A 220 -4.08 -7.27 -10.64
CA ASP A 220 -4.04 -5.81 -10.61
C ASP A 220 -5.43 -5.21 -10.41
N ARG A 221 -5.46 -3.95 -9.99
CA ARG A 221 -6.73 -3.22 -9.85
C ARG A 221 -7.47 -3.17 -11.19
N GLY A 222 -8.72 -3.62 -11.17
CA GLY A 222 -9.59 -3.67 -12.34
C GLY A 222 -9.38 -4.90 -13.23
N GLU A 223 -8.35 -5.70 -12.97
CA GLU A 223 -8.10 -6.95 -13.69
C GLU A 223 -9.11 -8.03 -13.26
N SER A 224 -9.38 -8.96 -14.18
CA SER A 224 -10.24 -10.11 -13.94
C SER A 224 -9.46 -11.42 -14.07
N ALA A 225 -9.75 -12.38 -13.19
CA ALA A 225 -9.22 -13.72 -13.20
C ALA A 225 -10.33 -14.75 -13.40
N THR A 226 -10.03 -15.85 -14.07
CA THR A 226 -10.94 -17.01 -14.14
C THR A 226 -10.47 -18.09 -13.19
N LEU A 227 -11.26 -18.35 -12.14
CA LEU A 227 -11.05 -19.43 -11.19
C LEU A 227 -11.75 -20.69 -11.69
N GLN A 228 -11.01 -21.78 -11.87
CA GLN A 228 -11.54 -23.02 -12.42
C GLN A 228 -11.59 -24.12 -11.37
N LEU A 229 -12.80 -24.47 -10.94
CA LEU A 229 -13.04 -25.66 -10.13
C LEU A 229 -13.34 -26.84 -11.06
N ARG A 230 -12.38 -27.75 -11.18
CA ARG A 230 -12.46 -28.94 -12.04
C ARG A 230 -12.97 -30.15 -11.26
N GLY A 231 -13.56 -31.11 -11.98
CA GLY A 231 -13.98 -32.38 -11.40
C GLY A 231 -15.30 -32.31 -10.63
N VAL A 232 -16.13 -31.31 -10.92
CA VAL A 232 -17.40 -31.14 -10.22
C VAL A 232 -18.42 -32.15 -10.70
N SER A 233 -19.08 -32.84 -9.78
CA SER A 233 -20.15 -33.77 -10.07
C SER A 233 -21.42 -33.40 -9.32
N ILE A 234 -22.57 -33.66 -9.94
CA ILE A 234 -23.91 -33.44 -9.39
C ILE A 234 -24.55 -34.80 -9.16
N ALA A 235 -25.08 -35.04 -7.96
CA ALA A 235 -25.69 -36.30 -7.61
C ALA A 235 -26.98 -36.54 -8.43
N PRO A 236 -27.30 -37.79 -8.81
CA PRO A 236 -28.47 -38.09 -9.65
C PRO A 236 -29.82 -37.71 -9.01
N ASP A 237 -29.87 -37.66 -7.69
CA ASP A 237 -31.02 -37.31 -6.85
C ASP A 237 -31.11 -35.82 -6.50
N THR A 238 -30.18 -35.00 -7.01
CA THR A 238 -30.25 -33.54 -6.85
C THR A 238 -31.42 -32.99 -7.65
N GLU A 239 -32.36 -32.34 -6.97
CA GLU A 239 -33.54 -31.75 -7.62
C GLU A 239 -33.15 -30.64 -8.61
N PRO A 240 -33.87 -30.49 -9.73
CA PRO A 240 -33.68 -29.34 -10.60
C PRO A 240 -34.02 -28.03 -9.87
N GLY A 241 -33.13 -27.04 -9.94
CA GLY A 241 -33.37 -25.74 -9.32
C GLY A 241 -32.14 -24.85 -9.28
N SER A 242 -32.30 -23.68 -8.66
CA SER A 242 -31.24 -22.70 -8.46
C SER A 242 -30.43 -23.02 -7.22
N TYR A 243 -29.12 -23.13 -7.39
CA TYR A 243 -28.20 -23.46 -6.30
C TYR A 243 -27.25 -22.30 -5.99
N LEU A 244 -27.05 -22.06 -4.70
CA LEU A 244 -26.08 -21.08 -4.22
C LEU A 244 -24.86 -21.79 -3.64
N ALA A 245 -23.67 -21.30 -3.98
CA ALA A 245 -22.43 -21.68 -3.33
C ALA A 245 -21.83 -20.47 -2.60
N ASN A 246 -21.08 -20.74 -1.53
CA ASN A 246 -20.32 -19.70 -0.87
C ASN A 246 -18.91 -19.67 -1.44
N ILE A 247 -18.38 -18.48 -1.67
CA ILE A 247 -16.97 -18.26 -1.99
C ILE A 247 -16.36 -17.30 -0.99
N SER A 248 -15.26 -17.69 -0.37
CA SER A 248 -14.42 -16.78 0.40
C SER A 248 -13.09 -16.56 -0.31
N PHE A 249 -12.57 -15.34 -0.21
CA PHE A 249 -11.32 -14.90 -0.78
C PHE A 249 -10.38 -14.54 0.35
N GLU A 250 -9.15 -15.05 0.29
CA GLU A 250 -8.01 -14.59 1.07
C GLU A 250 -7.07 -13.84 0.12
N CYS A 251 -6.80 -12.58 0.44
CA CYS A 251 -5.85 -11.72 -0.28
C CYS A 251 -4.56 -11.58 0.51
N ASP A 252 -3.42 -11.74 -0.15
CA ASP A 252 -2.11 -11.35 0.37
C ASP A 252 -1.67 -10.02 -0.26
N PHE A 253 -1.36 -9.04 0.59
CA PHE A 253 -0.87 -7.71 0.18
C PHE A 253 0.59 -7.53 0.60
N VAL A 254 1.42 -7.01 -0.31
CA VAL A 254 2.80 -6.60 -0.03
C VAL A 254 2.95 -5.11 -0.33
N GLY A 255 3.12 -4.32 0.72
CA GLY A 255 3.36 -2.88 0.65
C GLY A 255 4.83 -2.52 0.52
N TYR A 256 5.10 -1.23 0.35
CA TYR A 256 6.47 -0.70 0.36
C TYR A 256 7.22 -1.11 1.64
N GLY A 257 8.50 -1.47 1.51
CA GLY A 257 9.30 -1.95 2.63
C GLY A 257 8.93 -3.35 3.13
N GLY A 258 8.26 -4.17 2.30
CA GLY A 258 7.93 -5.56 2.63
C GLY A 258 6.82 -5.71 3.68
N ALA A 259 6.07 -4.65 3.96
CA ALA A 259 4.94 -4.72 4.87
C ALA A 259 3.89 -5.70 4.31
N HIS A 260 3.53 -6.73 5.06
CA HIS A 260 2.64 -7.78 4.58
C HIS A 260 1.36 -7.86 5.40
N ARG A 261 0.22 -8.08 4.73
CA ARG A 261 -1.05 -8.37 5.42
C ARG A 261 -1.94 -9.29 4.61
N ARG A 262 -2.49 -10.29 5.30
CA ARG A 262 -3.58 -11.13 4.80
C ARG A 262 -4.95 -10.55 5.16
N ARG A 263 -5.89 -10.59 4.22
CA ARG A 263 -7.29 -10.17 4.38
C ARG A 263 -8.23 -11.23 3.86
N ALA A 264 -9.46 -11.25 4.37
CA ALA A 264 -10.50 -12.14 3.88
C ALA A 264 -11.76 -11.37 3.46
N ALA A 265 -12.49 -11.89 2.48
CA ALA A 265 -13.80 -11.40 2.04
C ALA A 265 -14.69 -12.57 1.62
N GLU A 266 -16.02 -12.46 1.78
CA GLU A 266 -16.97 -13.52 1.42
C GLU A 266 -18.01 -13.03 0.41
N ARG A 267 -18.43 -13.91 -0.50
CA ARG A 267 -19.48 -13.68 -1.51
C ARG A 267 -20.32 -14.93 -1.71
N ILE A 268 -21.48 -14.73 -2.31
CA ILE A 268 -22.38 -15.81 -2.75
C ILE A 268 -22.27 -15.93 -4.27
N LEU A 269 -22.22 -17.17 -4.75
CA LEU A 269 -22.24 -17.55 -6.15
C LEU A 269 -23.60 -18.15 -6.49
N GLU A 270 -24.25 -17.66 -7.54
CA GLU A 270 -25.34 -18.37 -8.19
C GLU A 270 -24.72 -19.39 -9.16
N LEU A 271 -25.07 -20.67 -9.00
CA LEU A 271 -24.55 -21.77 -9.84
C LEU A 271 -25.33 -21.94 -11.15
N ASP A 272 -26.43 -21.21 -11.31
CA ASP A 272 -27.22 -21.15 -12.53
C ASP A 272 -26.49 -20.28 -13.54
N GLY A 273 -25.66 -20.91 -14.36
CA GLY A 273 -24.79 -20.18 -15.27
C GLY A 273 -25.58 -19.19 -16.14
N ARG A 274 -25.23 -17.91 -16.05
CA ARG A 274 -25.79 -16.89 -16.94
C ARG A 274 -25.07 -17.01 -18.28
N ARG A 275 -25.83 -16.98 -19.37
CA ARG A 275 -25.33 -16.56 -20.68
C ARG A 275 -26.17 -15.38 -21.13
#